data_AF-A7I5S0-F1
#
_entry.id   AF-A7I5S0-F1
#
_cell.length_a   1.000
_cell.length_b   1.000
_cell.length_c   1.000
_cell.angle_alpha   90.00
_cell.angle_beta   90.00
_cell.angle_gamma   90.00
#
_symmetry.space_group_name_H-M   'P 1'
#
loop_
_entity.id
_entity.type
_entity.pdbx_description
1 polymer ?
#
loop_
_entity_poly.entity_id
_entity_poly.type
_entity_poly.pdbx_seq_one_letter_code
_entity_poly.pdbx_strand_id
1 'polypeptide(L)'
;MHNSQDPVMQQKREVLARFLGVGTADLRVSNGHLYGFKAFFYGNDAAYLVLSDAEATRAAENSVQEKLWLICLESLFAYFDIDSTPPDLVGKIKTKEIRQANEEIKKLIHHTCGMEPLKKRMLAFGNRKNLLADYDQAEHYLDGFFIYRLY
;
A
#
# COMPACT_ATOMS: atom_id res chain seq x y z
N MET A 1 -26.27 7.63 -21.54
CA MET A 1 -24.99 7.58 -20.82
C MET A 1 -24.80 6.15 -20.35
N HIS A 2 -24.04 5.35 -21.08
CA HIS A 2 -23.87 3.91 -20.79
C HIS A 2 -22.78 3.78 -19.72
N ASN A 3 -23.17 3.43 -18.50
CA ASN A 3 -22.28 3.27 -17.37
C ASN A 3 -21.59 1.90 -17.49
N SER A 4 -20.51 1.81 -18.26
CA SER A 4 -19.64 0.63 -18.30
C SER A 4 -18.81 0.59 -17.01
N GLN A 5 -19.46 0.32 -15.88
CA GLN A 5 -18.75 0.02 -14.64
C GLN A 5 -18.13 -1.36 -14.78
N ASP A 6 -16.80 -1.43 -14.62
CA ASP A 6 -16.05 -2.68 -14.58
C ASP A 6 -16.69 -3.62 -13.52
N PRO A 7 -17.19 -4.80 -13.92
CA PRO A 7 -17.92 -5.69 -13.03
C PRO A 7 -17.07 -6.13 -11.82
N VAL A 8 -15.74 -6.23 -11.98
CA VAL A 8 -14.83 -6.59 -10.89
C VAL A 8 -14.72 -5.43 -9.88
N MET A 9 -14.67 -4.20 -10.36
CA MET A 9 -14.64 -3.02 -9.49
C MET A 9 -15.93 -2.84 -8.71
N GLN A 10 -17.07 -3.17 -9.33
CA GLN A 10 -18.37 -3.14 -8.65
C GLN A 10 -18.44 -4.21 -7.55
N GLN A 11 -17.96 -5.43 -7.82
CA GLN A 11 -17.88 -6.49 -6.81
C GLN A 11 -17.00 -6.09 -5.62
N LYS A 12 -15.82 -5.52 -5.86
CA LYS A 12 -14.92 -5.01 -4.80
C LYS A 12 -15.60 -3.95 -3.93
N ARG A 13 -16.37 -3.06 -4.55
CA ARG A 13 -17.14 -2.02 -3.85
C ARG A 13 -18.23 -2.62 -2.96
N GLU A 14 -18.93 -3.65 -3.44
CA GLU A 14 -19.95 -4.37 -2.68
C GLU A 14 -19.37 -5.10 -1.47
N VAL A 15 -18.22 -5.75 -1.64
CA VAL A 15 -17.51 -6.42 -0.55
C VAL A 15 -17.10 -5.43 0.52
N LEU A 16 -16.52 -4.28 0.15
CA LEU A 16 -16.17 -3.24 1.12
C LEU A 16 -17.40 -2.64 1.81
N ALA A 17 -18.48 -2.42 1.08
CA ALA A 17 -19.73 -1.90 1.65
C ALA A 17 -20.26 -2.84 2.74
N ARG A 18 -20.25 -4.15 2.51
CA ARG A 18 -20.62 -5.15 3.51
C ARG A 18 -19.66 -5.18 4.70
N PHE A 19 -18.35 -5.13 4.45
CA PHE A 19 -17.33 -5.10 5.50
C PHE A 19 -17.54 -3.91 6.46
N LEU A 20 -17.86 -2.73 5.92
CA LEU A 20 -18.08 -1.51 6.70
C LEU A 20 -19.50 -1.36 7.24
N GLY A 21 -20.45 -2.19 6.78
CA GLY A 21 -21.88 -2.07 7.12
C GLY A 21 -22.56 -0.83 6.52
N VAL A 22 -22.13 -0.39 5.32
CA VAL A 22 -22.60 0.83 4.65
C VAL A 22 -23.17 0.54 3.25
N GLY A 23 -23.77 1.54 2.60
CA GLY A 23 -24.23 1.42 1.22
C GLY A 23 -23.07 1.56 0.22
N THR A 24 -23.16 0.91 -0.93
CA THR A 24 -22.15 1.09 -2.00
C THR A 24 -22.07 2.54 -2.47
N ALA A 25 -23.19 3.27 -2.47
CA ALA A 25 -23.27 4.68 -2.83
C ALA A 25 -22.40 5.59 -1.94
N ASP A 26 -22.11 5.18 -0.70
CA ASP A 26 -21.28 5.93 0.25
C ASP A 26 -19.79 5.83 -0.04
N LEU A 27 -19.40 4.89 -0.93
CA LEU A 27 -18.02 4.65 -1.31
C LEU A 27 -17.66 5.38 -2.60
N ARG A 28 -16.55 6.11 -2.59
CA ARG A 28 -16.02 6.82 -3.78
C ARG A 28 -14.74 6.15 -4.28
N VAL A 29 -14.61 5.96 -5.58
CA VAL A 29 -13.38 5.39 -6.17
C VAL A 29 -12.34 6.50 -6.37
N SER A 30 -11.07 6.19 -6.12
CA SER A 30 -9.97 7.12 -6.33
C SER A 30 -9.80 7.50 -7.81
N ASN A 31 -9.44 8.77 -8.07
CA ASN A 31 -9.07 9.21 -9.42
C ASN A 31 -7.71 8.60 -9.86
N GLY A 32 -6.76 8.50 -8.93
CA GLY A 32 -5.45 7.87 -9.16
C GLY A 32 -5.42 6.38 -8.81
N HIS A 33 -4.22 5.80 -8.90
CA HIS A 33 -3.91 4.45 -8.43
C HIS A 33 -2.88 4.52 -7.31
N LEU A 34 -3.01 3.63 -6.33
CA LEU A 34 -2.03 3.39 -5.28
C LEU A 34 -1.51 1.96 -5.44
N TYR A 35 -0.18 1.79 -5.50
CA TYR A 35 0.48 0.50 -5.78
C TYR A 35 -0.04 -0.20 -7.05
N GLY A 36 -0.54 0.58 -8.02
CA GLY A 36 -1.13 0.09 -9.27
C GLY A 36 -2.64 -0.20 -9.23
N PHE A 37 -3.33 0.02 -8.09
CA PHE A 37 -4.75 -0.29 -7.92
C PHE A 37 -5.58 0.91 -7.49
N LYS A 38 -6.88 0.87 -7.81
CA LYS A 38 -7.85 1.89 -7.36
C LYS A 38 -8.16 1.68 -5.87
N ALA A 39 -8.21 2.77 -5.11
CA ALA A 39 -8.66 2.76 -3.72
C ALA A 39 -10.13 3.20 -3.63
N PHE A 40 -10.79 2.82 -2.54
CA PHE A 40 -12.14 3.25 -2.19
C PHE A 40 -12.08 4.16 -0.96
N PHE A 41 -12.77 5.28 -1.01
CA PHE A 41 -12.91 6.22 0.08
C PHE A 41 -14.28 6.09 0.75
N TYR A 42 -14.28 6.08 2.07
CA TYR A 42 -15.48 6.19 2.89
C TYR A 42 -15.36 7.46 3.75
N GLY A 43 -16.33 8.37 3.62
CA GLY A 43 -16.24 9.70 4.22
C GLY A 43 -15.07 10.52 3.66
N ASN A 44 -14.43 11.32 4.51
CA ASN A 44 -13.29 12.17 4.14
C ASN A 44 -11.94 11.56 4.51
N ASP A 45 -11.89 10.69 5.52
CA ASP A 45 -10.62 10.33 6.17
C ASP A 45 -10.25 8.85 6.01
N ALA A 46 -11.17 7.99 5.56
CA ALA A 46 -10.90 6.56 5.44
C ALA A 46 -10.73 6.14 3.99
N ALA A 47 -9.62 5.47 3.69
CA ALA A 47 -9.36 4.89 2.38
C ALA A 47 -8.95 3.41 2.48
N TYR A 48 -9.40 2.63 1.51
CA TYR A 48 -9.29 1.18 1.51
C TYR A 48 -8.79 0.65 0.17
N LEU A 49 -7.91 -0.35 0.21
CA LEU A 49 -7.64 -1.23 -0.92
C LEU A 49 -8.44 -2.52 -0.77
N VAL A 50 -9.10 -2.94 -1.85
CA VAL A 50 -9.86 -4.20 -1.89
C VAL A 50 -9.30 -5.02 -3.06
N LEU A 51 -8.62 -6.11 -2.74
CA LEU A 51 -7.74 -6.81 -3.67
C LEU A 51 -7.98 -8.32 -3.58
N SER A 52 -7.98 -9.02 -4.72
CA SER A 52 -7.81 -10.48 -4.70
C SER A 52 -6.41 -10.84 -4.20
N ASP A 53 -6.15 -12.11 -3.87
CA ASP A 53 -4.83 -12.55 -3.37
C ASP A 53 -3.67 -12.22 -4.33
N ALA A 54 -3.88 -12.44 -5.63
CA ALA A 54 -2.90 -12.11 -6.66
C ALA A 54 -2.65 -10.59 -6.75
N GLU A 55 -3.69 -9.78 -6.64
CA GLU A 55 -3.58 -8.33 -6.63
C GLU A 55 -2.92 -7.82 -5.35
N ALA A 56 -3.24 -8.39 -4.19
CA ALA A 56 -2.62 -8.09 -2.92
C ALA A 56 -1.11 -8.37 -2.95
N THR A 57 -0.73 -9.52 -3.52
CA THR A 57 0.69 -9.87 -3.72
C THR A 57 1.38 -8.85 -4.62
N ARG A 58 0.78 -8.51 -5.77
CA ARG A 58 1.35 -7.51 -6.70
C ARG A 58 1.41 -6.11 -6.09
N ALA A 59 0.39 -5.70 -5.33
CA ALA A 59 0.38 -4.42 -4.64
C ALA A 59 1.50 -4.37 -3.61
N ALA A 60 1.72 -5.45 -2.86
CA ALA A 60 2.80 -5.54 -1.88
C ALA A 60 4.19 -5.48 -2.57
N GLU A 61 4.38 -6.15 -3.70
CA GLU A 61 5.60 -6.04 -4.51
C GLU A 61 5.86 -4.60 -4.99
N ASN A 62 4.83 -3.88 -5.41
CA ASN A 62 4.93 -2.49 -5.82
C ASN A 62 5.23 -1.57 -4.61
N SER A 63 4.56 -1.79 -3.49
CA SER A 63 4.78 -1.05 -2.24
C SER A 63 6.23 -1.18 -1.76
N VAL A 64 6.82 -2.37 -1.84
CA VAL A 64 8.26 -2.57 -1.57
C VAL A 64 9.09 -1.59 -2.39
N GLN A 65 8.89 -1.51 -3.70
CA GLN A 65 9.67 -0.62 -4.57
C GLN A 65 9.45 0.87 -4.26
N GLU A 66 8.24 1.25 -3.87
CA GLU A 66 7.89 2.65 -3.57
C GLU A 66 8.38 3.09 -2.19
N LYS A 67 8.50 2.16 -1.24
CA LYS A 67 8.84 2.41 0.17
C LYS A 67 10.26 1.97 0.57
N LEU A 68 11.17 1.62 -0.36
CA LEU A 68 12.55 1.22 -0.02
C LEU A 68 13.27 2.25 0.85
N TRP A 69 13.13 3.53 0.54
CA TRP A 69 13.70 4.61 1.35
C TRP A 69 13.22 4.58 2.80
N LEU A 70 11.94 4.29 3.03
CA LEU A 70 11.33 4.24 4.35
C LEU A 70 11.88 3.04 5.13
N ILE A 71 11.94 1.87 4.49
CA ILE A 71 12.50 0.64 5.08
C ILE A 71 13.97 0.83 5.45
N CYS A 72 14.76 1.48 4.59
CA CYS A 72 16.15 1.82 4.88
C CYS A 72 16.25 2.80 6.06
N LEU A 73 15.37 3.78 6.14
CA LEU A 73 15.36 4.77 7.21
C LEU A 73 14.95 4.14 8.56
N GLU A 74 13.93 3.29 8.58
CA GLU A 74 13.55 2.48 9.75
C GLU A 74 14.72 1.63 10.23
N SER A 75 15.42 0.97 9.31
CA SER A 75 16.62 0.17 9.62
C SER A 75 17.75 1.02 10.22
N LEU A 76 17.95 2.25 9.72
CA LEU A 76 18.92 3.18 10.27
C LEU A 76 18.53 3.65 11.68
N PHE A 77 17.26 3.98 11.92
CA PHE A 77 16.80 4.40 13.24
C PHE A 77 16.96 3.28 14.25
N ALA A 78 16.55 2.06 13.88
CA ALA A 78 16.76 0.89 14.71
C ALA A 78 18.25 0.61 14.99
N TYR A 79 19.13 0.79 13.99
CA TYR A 79 20.57 0.57 14.17
C TYR A 79 21.22 1.60 15.09
N PHE A 80 20.81 2.87 15.02
CA PHE A 80 21.35 3.97 15.82
C PHE A 80 20.56 4.25 17.11
N ASP A 81 19.57 3.43 17.44
CA ASP A 81 18.69 3.59 18.61
C ASP A 81 18.03 5.00 18.66
N ILE A 82 17.61 5.48 17.48
CA ILE A 82 16.91 6.76 17.35
C ILE A 82 15.45 6.54 17.72
N ASP A 83 15.04 7.04 18.89
CA ASP A 83 13.65 7.02 19.36
C ASP A 83 12.81 8.11 18.66
N SER A 84 12.58 7.90 17.37
CA SER A 84 11.71 8.72 16.53
C SER A 84 11.13 7.84 15.45
N THR A 85 9.97 8.21 14.91
CA THR A 85 9.39 7.45 13.80
C THR A 85 9.74 8.14 12.47
N PRO A 86 10.02 7.40 11.40
CA PRO A 86 10.26 8.00 10.09
C PRO A 86 9.17 9.00 9.64
N PRO A 87 7.85 8.76 9.89
CA PRO A 87 6.80 9.74 9.64
C PRO A 87 7.04 11.13 10.24
N ASP A 88 7.65 11.22 11.43
CA ASP A 88 7.98 12.50 12.09
C ASP A 88 9.00 13.33 11.31
N LEU A 89 9.82 12.66 10.49
CA LEU A 89 10.81 13.28 9.60
C LEU A 89 10.29 13.49 8.19
N VAL A 90 9.31 12.71 7.73
CA VAL A 90 8.68 12.88 6.40
C VAL A 90 8.07 14.27 6.25
N GLY A 91 7.45 14.83 7.29
CA GLY A 91 6.93 16.19 7.26
C GLY A 91 8.01 17.28 7.09
N LYS A 92 9.27 16.94 7.39
CA LYS A 92 10.43 17.86 7.34
C LYS A 92 11.27 17.68 6.06
N ILE A 93 11.21 16.52 5.41
CA ILE A 93 11.92 16.21 4.18
C ILE A 93 11.02 16.50 2.98
N LYS A 94 11.54 17.16 1.94
CA LYS A 94 10.72 17.44 0.75
C LYS A 94 10.45 16.15 -0.02
N THR A 95 9.25 16.00 -0.55
CA THR A 95 8.84 14.82 -1.35
C THR A 95 9.78 14.53 -2.53
N LYS A 96 10.40 15.55 -3.13
CA LYS A 96 11.39 15.39 -4.20
C LYS A 96 12.67 14.70 -3.72
N GLU A 97 13.15 15.03 -2.52
CA GLU A 97 14.35 14.44 -1.93
C GLU A 97 14.11 12.97 -1.59
N ILE A 98 12.94 12.65 -1.03
CA ILE A 98 12.51 11.26 -0.79
C ILE A 98 12.48 10.46 -2.09
N ARG A 99 11.86 10.99 -3.15
CA ARG A 99 11.81 10.32 -4.46
C ARG A 99 13.22 10.07 -5.01
N GLN A 100 14.11 11.05 -4.92
CA GLN A 100 15.49 10.90 -5.38
C GLN A 100 16.25 9.83 -4.59
N ALA A 101 16.17 9.86 -3.25
CA ALA A 101 16.80 8.85 -2.40
C ALA A 101 16.29 7.44 -2.73
N ASN A 102 14.98 7.28 -2.92
CA ASN A 102 14.38 6.01 -3.31
C ASN A 102 14.91 5.50 -4.67
N GLU A 103 15.08 6.38 -5.66
CA GLU A 103 15.65 6.00 -6.96
C GLU A 103 17.12 5.59 -6.86
N GLU A 104 17.93 6.26 -6.03
CA GLU A 104 19.33 5.86 -5.81
C GLU A 104 19.43 4.50 -5.09
N ILE A 105 18.56 4.24 -4.12
CA ILE A 105 18.47 2.92 -3.45
C ILE A 105 18.06 1.84 -4.45
N LYS A 106 17.09 2.11 -5.33
CA LYS A 106 16.71 1.18 -6.40
C LYS A 106 17.88 0.87 -7.33
N LYS A 107 18.67 1.88 -7.72
CA LYS A 107 19.88 1.67 -8.55
C LYS A 107 20.89 0.76 -7.84
N LEU A 108 21.15 1.00 -6.55
CA LEU A 108 22.05 0.15 -5.76
C LEU A 108 21.57 -1.31 -5.73
N ILE A 109 20.29 -1.54 -5.47
CA ILE A 109 19.70 -2.89 -5.46
C ILE A 109 19.78 -3.53 -6.85
N HIS A 110 19.49 -2.77 -7.91
CA HIS A 110 19.56 -3.25 -9.28
C HIS A 110 20.96 -3.76 -9.65
N HIS A 111 22.02 -3.08 -9.19
CA HIS A 111 23.41 -3.44 -9.47
C HIS A 111 24.00 -4.48 -8.50
N THR A 112 23.25 -4.92 -7.49
CA THR A 112 23.73 -5.88 -6.48
C THR A 112 22.99 -7.21 -6.59
N CYS A 113 21.82 -7.34 -5.96
CA CYS A 113 21.05 -8.58 -5.90
C CYS A 113 19.83 -8.60 -6.83
N GLY A 114 19.47 -7.46 -7.42
CA GLY A 114 18.26 -7.30 -8.23
C GLY A 114 17.00 -7.10 -7.39
N MET A 115 15.99 -6.47 -8.00
CA MET A 115 14.75 -6.10 -7.30
C MET A 115 13.84 -7.31 -7.02
N GLU A 116 13.80 -8.28 -7.93
CA GLU A 116 12.92 -9.45 -7.82
C GLU A 116 13.28 -10.36 -6.62
N PRO A 117 14.57 -10.70 -6.38
CA PRO A 117 14.94 -11.43 -5.17
C PRO A 117 14.60 -10.70 -3.87
N LEU A 118 14.74 -9.37 -3.84
CA LEU A 118 14.40 -8.57 -2.66
C LEU A 118 12.90 -8.63 -2.34
N LYS A 119 12.03 -8.38 -3.34
CA LYS A 119 10.58 -8.49 -3.18
C LYS A 119 10.17 -9.84 -2.61
N LYS A 120 10.65 -10.93 -3.22
CA LYS A 120 10.34 -12.29 -2.77
C LYS A 120 10.73 -12.52 -1.31
N ARG A 121 11.92 -12.07 -0.90
CA ARG A 121 12.36 -12.17 0.50
C ARG A 121 11.48 -11.36 1.43
N MET A 122 11.17 -10.12 1.09
CA MET A 122 10.32 -9.25 1.92
C MET A 122 8.91 -9.82 2.11
N LEU A 123 8.33 -10.39 1.05
CA LEU A 123 7.01 -11.02 1.13
C LEU A 123 7.03 -12.37 1.89
N ALA A 124 8.13 -13.13 1.80
CA ALA A 124 8.27 -14.40 2.52
C ALA A 124 8.21 -14.24 4.05
N PHE A 125 8.48 -13.05 4.59
CA PHE A 125 8.28 -12.75 6.01
C PHE A 125 6.82 -12.52 6.41
N GLY A 126 5.85 -12.70 5.49
CA GLY A 126 4.43 -12.59 5.79
C GLY A 126 3.96 -11.15 6.05
N ASN A 127 4.70 -10.16 5.55
CA ASN A 127 4.57 -8.76 5.96
C ASN A 127 3.64 -7.92 5.07
N ARG A 128 2.75 -8.53 4.27
CA ARG A 128 1.86 -7.80 3.33
C ARG A 128 1.04 -6.72 4.04
N LYS A 129 0.45 -7.05 5.20
CA LYS A 129 -0.31 -6.10 6.02
C LYS A 129 0.50 -4.87 6.43
N ASN A 130 1.78 -5.03 6.75
CA ASN A 130 2.66 -3.92 7.12
C ASN A 130 3.05 -3.05 5.91
N LEU A 131 2.95 -3.59 4.70
CA LEU A 131 3.23 -2.85 3.46
C LEU A 131 2.00 -2.12 2.91
N LEU A 132 0.80 -2.65 3.17
CA LEU A 132 -0.46 -2.26 2.52
C LEU A 132 -1.52 -1.65 3.45
N ALA A 133 -1.49 -1.92 4.76
CA ALA A 133 -2.43 -1.36 5.73
C ALA A 133 -1.73 -0.35 6.63
N ASP A 134 -1.58 0.87 6.11
CA ASP A 134 -0.85 1.95 6.78
C ASP A 134 -1.54 2.44 8.07
N TYR A 135 -2.84 2.17 8.27
CA TYR A 135 -3.59 2.60 9.47
C TYR A 135 -3.59 1.58 10.62
N ASP A 136 -4.05 0.35 10.38
CA ASP A 136 -4.26 -0.68 11.42
C ASP A 136 -3.27 -1.86 11.32
N GLN A 137 -2.42 -1.89 10.29
CA GLN A 137 -1.50 -2.99 10.01
C GLN A 137 -2.21 -4.35 9.96
N ALA A 138 -3.48 -4.38 9.53
CA ALA A 138 -4.29 -5.57 9.45
C ALA A 138 -4.62 -5.95 8.00
N GLU A 139 -4.72 -7.26 7.76
CA GLU A 139 -5.18 -7.84 6.49
C GLU A 139 -6.52 -8.53 6.78
N HIS A 140 -7.61 -7.90 6.36
CA HIS A 140 -8.96 -8.43 6.54
C HIS A 140 -9.36 -9.24 5.32
N TYR A 141 -10.14 -10.30 5.48
CA TYR A 141 -10.60 -11.14 4.36
C TYR A 141 -12.12 -11.29 4.37
N LEU A 142 -12.74 -10.98 3.23
CA LEU A 142 -14.18 -11.13 3.04
C LEU A 142 -14.48 -11.47 1.57
N ASP A 143 -15.30 -12.51 1.36
CA ASP A 143 -15.83 -12.91 0.05
C ASP A 143 -14.78 -13.04 -1.08
N GLY A 144 -13.60 -13.57 -0.77
CA GLY A 144 -12.54 -13.74 -1.77
C GLY A 144 -11.59 -12.56 -1.91
N PHE A 145 -11.82 -11.45 -1.20
CA PHE A 145 -10.99 -10.26 -1.26
C PHE A 145 -10.33 -9.95 0.07
N PHE A 146 -9.10 -9.45 -0.01
CA PHE A 146 -8.38 -8.81 1.07
C PHE A 146 -8.71 -7.32 1.11
N ILE A 147 -8.89 -6.79 2.32
CA ILE A 147 -9.23 -5.40 2.59
C ILE A 147 -8.14 -4.81 3.50
N TYR A 148 -7.54 -3.71 3.06
CA TYR A 148 -6.49 -2.99 3.79
C TYR A 148 -6.90 -1.55 4.02
N ARG A 149 -6.73 -1.05 5.24
CA ARG A 149 -6.99 0.36 5.57
C ARG A 149 -5.72 1.20 5.43
N LEU A 150 -5.78 2.20 4.58
CA LEU A 150 -4.66 3.09 4.27
C LEU A 150 -4.54 4.24 5.26
N TYR A 151 -5.67 4.86 5.64
CA TYR A 151 -5.77 5.97 6.59
C TYR A 151 -7.08 5.85 7.40
#